data_AF-A0AB39V6Z2-F1
#
_entry.id   AF-A0AB39V6Z2-F1
#
_cell.length_a   1.000
_cell.length_b   1.000
_cell.length_c   1.000
_cell.angle_alpha   90.00
_cell.angle_beta   90.00
_cell.angle_gamma   90.00
#
_symmetry.space_group_name_H-M   'P 1'
#
loop_
_entity.id
_entity.type
_entity.pdbx_description
1 polymer ?
#
loop_
_entity_poly.entity_id
_entity_poly.type
_entity_poly.pdbx_seq_one_letter_code
_entity_poly.pdbx_strand_id
1 'polypeptide(L)'
;MIENKYPIFGNGQVISKEALDLLRDNPAELINLMYLKQQDGIISGFDLITDSENKQVAVTKGIVKCGGKIFWMNNNYNFDMPEIENRYVLKLKLYSDFEERKFYIRNADFSLEILNNENVNIENQENSKNKIGEIEITRFITRTGAELRNDYNNFIDLRRDFNLMELINTKYSSKHELGTLHPKILELFGKDASKKENLDIFDVNFYINCLNGNVERDVIIAYINLKLHLEQENYSNEELYQHLVKILENLGKDREIVEKKRIIPRKITIE
;
A
#
# COMPACT_ATOMS: atom_id res chain seq x y z
N MET A 1 24.21 -25.09 -14.51
CA MET A 1 24.93 -24.02 -15.25
C MET A 1 23.94 -22.88 -15.45
N ILE A 2 24.32 -21.64 -15.16
CA ILE A 2 23.47 -20.46 -15.39
C ILE A 2 23.98 -19.77 -16.67
N GLU A 3 23.09 -19.52 -17.62
CA GLU A 3 23.39 -18.85 -18.90
C GLU A 3 22.38 -17.73 -19.14
N ASN A 4 22.86 -16.50 -19.31
CA ASN A 4 22.03 -15.33 -19.63
C ASN A 4 22.44 -14.81 -21.01
N LYS A 5 21.50 -14.80 -21.97
CA LYS A 5 21.76 -14.34 -23.34
C LYS A 5 21.27 -12.92 -23.54
N TYR A 6 22.10 -12.12 -24.20
CA TYR A 6 21.78 -10.75 -24.57
C TYR A 6 22.18 -10.52 -26.03
N PRO A 7 21.33 -9.87 -26.83
CA PRO A 7 21.67 -9.59 -28.21
C PRO A 7 22.79 -8.55 -28.29
N ILE A 8 23.75 -8.78 -29.20
CA ILE A 8 24.78 -7.82 -29.56
C ILE A 8 24.35 -7.16 -30.87
N PHE A 9 24.32 -5.82 -30.89
CA PHE A 9 24.02 -5.04 -32.09
C PHE A 9 25.31 -4.49 -32.67
N GLY A 10 25.57 -4.79 -33.94
CA GLY A 10 26.75 -4.31 -34.66
C GLY A 10 26.42 -3.90 -36.09
N ASN A 11 27.26 -3.04 -36.66
CA ASN A 11 27.11 -2.62 -38.06
C ASN A 11 27.17 -3.84 -38.99
N GLY A 12 26.15 -3.98 -39.85
CA GLY A 12 26.02 -5.08 -40.80
C GLY A 12 25.41 -6.36 -40.21
N GLN A 13 25.04 -6.40 -38.93
CA GLN A 13 24.36 -7.55 -38.33
C GLN A 13 22.84 -7.44 -38.51
N VAL A 14 22.21 -8.54 -38.93
CA VAL A 14 20.75 -8.63 -39.07
C VAL A 14 20.14 -9.00 -37.73
N ILE A 15 19.11 -8.26 -37.31
CA ILE A 15 18.37 -8.56 -36.09
C ILE A 15 17.49 -9.79 -36.33
N SER A 16 17.77 -10.87 -35.60
CA SER A 16 16.97 -12.10 -35.66
C SER A 16 15.70 -11.98 -34.82
N LYS A 17 14.71 -12.83 -35.11
CA LYS A 17 13.51 -12.99 -34.27
C LYS A 17 13.89 -13.34 -32.82
N GLU A 18 14.85 -14.25 -32.64
CA GLU A 18 15.34 -14.66 -31.32
C GLU A 18 15.90 -13.48 -30.52
N ALA A 19 16.66 -12.58 -31.16
CA ALA A 19 17.16 -11.38 -30.49
C ALA A 19 16.03 -10.45 -30.01
N LEU A 20 14.95 -10.33 -30.80
CA LEU A 20 13.77 -9.54 -30.42
C LEU A 20 12.96 -10.20 -29.31
N ASP A 21 12.80 -11.52 -29.35
CA ASP A 21 12.14 -12.29 -28.30
C ASP A 21 12.90 -12.13 -26.97
N LEU A 22 14.24 -12.25 -26.98
CA LEU A 22 15.08 -12.01 -25.79
C LEU A 22 14.95 -10.58 -25.24
N LEU A 23 14.88 -9.56 -26.10
CA LEU A 23 14.65 -8.18 -25.64
C LEU A 23 13.28 -7.99 -24.98
N ARG A 24 12.25 -8.68 -25.47
CA ARG A 24 10.90 -8.62 -24.91
C ARG A 24 10.80 -9.38 -23.59
N ASP A 25 11.35 -10.59 -23.54
CA ASP A 25 11.10 -11.55 -22.45
C ASP A 25 12.02 -11.32 -21.26
N ASN A 26 13.30 -10.96 -21.48
CA ASN A 26 14.26 -10.78 -20.39
C ASN A 26 13.78 -9.81 -19.29
N PRO A 27 13.21 -8.61 -19.61
CA PRO A 27 12.69 -7.72 -18.57
C PRO A 27 11.51 -8.34 -17.81
N ALA A 28 10.58 -9.00 -18.50
CA ALA A 28 9.42 -9.61 -17.87
C ALA A 28 9.82 -10.77 -16.95
N GLU A 29 10.72 -11.63 -17.39
CA GLU A 29 11.26 -12.74 -16.60
C GLU A 29 12.03 -12.23 -15.39
N LEU A 30 12.90 -11.23 -15.56
CA LEU A 30 13.66 -10.65 -14.45
C LEU A 30 12.73 -10.10 -13.36
N ILE A 31 11.69 -9.36 -13.75
CA ILE A 31 10.71 -8.81 -12.80
C ILE A 31 9.95 -9.95 -12.09
N ASN A 32 9.53 -11.00 -12.82
CA ASN A 32 8.88 -12.16 -12.20
C ASN A 32 9.79 -12.86 -11.19
N LEU A 33 11.09 -13.00 -11.49
CA LEU A 33 12.08 -13.59 -10.59
C LEU A 33 12.35 -12.70 -9.36
N MET A 34 12.43 -11.38 -9.53
CA MET A 34 12.62 -10.43 -8.42
C MET A 34 11.49 -10.53 -7.39
N TYR A 35 10.25 -10.71 -7.85
CA TYR A 35 9.06 -10.80 -7.00
C TYR A 35 8.55 -12.23 -6.85
N LEU A 36 9.39 -13.25 -7.06
CA LEU A 36 8.98 -14.65 -7.01
C LEU A 36 8.38 -15.05 -5.65
N LYS A 37 8.99 -14.59 -4.55
CA LYS A 37 8.56 -14.89 -3.18
C LYS A 37 7.41 -14.02 -2.69
N GLN A 38 7.07 -12.96 -3.42
CA GLN A 38 6.00 -12.04 -3.05
C GLN A 38 4.64 -12.62 -3.44
N GLN A 39 3.63 -12.36 -2.62
CA GLN A 39 2.25 -12.79 -2.84
C GLN A 39 1.42 -11.64 -3.42
N ASP A 40 0.15 -11.90 -3.66
CA ASP A 40 -0.76 -10.93 -4.29
C ASP A 40 -0.87 -9.64 -3.46
N GLY A 41 -0.83 -8.49 -4.14
CA GLY A 41 -0.92 -7.16 -3.55
C GLY A 41 -0.15 -6.09 -4.34
N ILE A 42 -0.25 -4.85 -3.88
CA ILE A 42 0.50 -3.70 -4.43
C ILE A 42 1.98 -3.87 -4.09
N ILE A 43 2.86 -3.77 -5.09
CA ILE A 43 4.31 -3.81 -4.89
C ILE A 43 4.84 -2.40 -4.61
N SER A 44 4.39 -1.42 -5.39
CA SER A 44 4.82 -0.03 -5.28
C SER A 44 3.86 0.91 -5.99
N GLY A 45 3.69 2.14 -5.50
CA GLY A 45 2.83 3.15 -6.12
C GLY A 45 1.36 2.91 -5.81
N PHE A 46 0.47 3.30 -6.73
CA PHE A 46 -0.98 3.39 -6.46
C PHE A 46 -1.32 4.31 -5.28
N ASP A 47 -0.48 5.32 -5.05
CA ASP A 47 -0.74 6.35 -4.05
C ASP A 47 -1.92 7.21 -4.50
N LEU A 48 -2.65 7.76 -3.54
CA LEU A 48 -3.79 8.61 -3.81
C LEU A 48 -3.36 10.06 -3.65
N ILE A 49 -3.69 10.90 -4.63
CA ILE A 49 -3.48 12.35 -4.60
C ILE A 49 -4.83 13.01 -4.82
N THR A 50 -5.31 13.77 -3.83
CA THR A 50 -6.57 14.51 -3.93
C THR A 50 -6.35 15.90 -4.52
N ASP A 51 -7.17 16.26 -5.49
CA ASP A 51 -7.31 17.62 -6.01
C ASP A 51 -8.64 18.20 -5.52
N SER A 52 -8.57 19.03 -4.47
CA SER A 52 -9.74 19.69 -3.88
C SER A 52 -10.42 20.68 -4.84
N GLU A 53 -9.65 21.34 -5.71
CA GLU A 53 -10.20 22.36 -6.62
C GLU A 53 -11.08 21.72 -7.69
N ASN A 54 -10.62 20.62 -8.27
CA ASN A 54 -11.32 19.91 -9.34
C ASN A 54 -12.20 18.77 -8.83
N LYS A 55 -12.23 18.51 -7.51
CA LYS A 55 -12.92 17.35 -6.90
C LYS A 55 -12.56 16.03 -7.58
N GLN A 56 -11.26 15.85 -7.83
CA GLN A 56 -10.72 14.66 -8.46
C GLN A 56 -9.74 13.95 -7.54
N VAL A 57 -9.59 12.65 -7.74
CA VAL A 57 -8.57 11.86 -7.08
C VAL A 57 -7.75 11.16 -8.15
N ALA A 58 -6.44 11.34 -8.07
CA ALA A 58 -5.47 10.66 -8.91
C ALA A 58 -4.88 9.46 -8.16
N VAL A 59 -4.98 8.28 -8.76
CA VAL A 59 -4.22 7.09 -8.39
C VAL A 59 -2.92 7.12 -9.19
N THR A 60 -1.78 7.16 -8.49
CA THR A 60 -0.49 7.27 -9.17
C THR A 60 -0.08 5.99 -9.88
N LYS A 61 0.80 6.11 -10.87
CA LYS A 61 1.53 4.98 -11.46
C LYS A 61 2.06 4.00 -10.40
N GLY A 62 2.12 2.72 -10.75
CA GLY A 62 2.48 1.67 -9.79
C GLY A 62 2.59 0.28 -10.39
N ILE A 63 2.98 -0.68 -9.55
CA ILE A 63 3.16 -2.10 -9.89
C ILE A 63 2.35 -2.93 -8.89
N VAL A 64 1.66 -3.94 -9.41
CA VAL A 64 0.82 -4.84 -8.63
C VAL A 64 1.02 -6.28 -9.08
N LYS A 65 0.97 -7.22 -8.14
CA LYS A 65 1.01 -8.66 -8.40
C LYS A 65 -0.32 -9.30 -8.03
N CYS A 66 -0.88 -10.11 -8.92
CA CYS A 66 -2.08 -10.89 -8.66
C CYS A 66 -2.07 -12.19 -9.46
N GLY A 67 -2.47 -13.31 -8.85
CA GLY A 67 -2.50 -14.61 -9.51
C GLY A 67 -1.14 -15.01 -10.10
N GLY A 68 -0.05 -14.64 -9.44
CA GLY A 68 1.31 -14.88 -9.93
C GLY A 68 1.75 -14.00 -11.12
N LYS A 69 0.91 -13.07 -11.58
CA LYS A 69 1.19 -12.18 -12.71
C LYS A 69 1.39 -10.74 -12.25
N ILE A 70 2.28 -10.04 -12.94
CA ILE A 70 2.62 -8.65 -12.65
C ILE A 70 1.95 -7.73 -13.67
N PHE A 71 1.40 -6.64 -13.15
CA PHE A 71 0.77 -5.56 -13.89
C PHE A 71 1.44 -4.26 -13.48
N TRP A 72 1.57 -3.34 -14.42
CA TRP A 72 2.10 -2.01 -14.15
C TRP A 72 1.24 -0.96 -14.84
N MET A 73 1.06 0.16 -14.15
CA MET A 73 0.36 1.33 -14.66
C MET A 73 1.38 2.45 -14.79
N ASN A 74 1.59 2.97 -16.01
CA ASN A 74 2.60 4.00 -16.28
C ASN A 74 2.08 5.44 -16.15
N ASN A 75 0.77 5.62 -16.26
CA ASN A 75 0.10 6.92 -16.20
C ASN A 75 -0.85 6.93 -15.00
N ASN A 76 -1.08 8.11 -14.41
CA ASN A 76 -2.04 8.21 -13.32
C ASN A 76 -3.46 7.95 -13.84
N TYR A 77 -4.29 7.33 -13.01
CA TYR A 77 -5.72 7.20 -13.25
C TYR A 77 -6.46 8.23 -12.41
N ASN A 78 -7.27 9.07 -13.04
CA ASN A 78 -8.08 10.06 -12.35
C ASN A 78 -9.54 9.62 -12.35
N PHE A 79 -10.21 9.80 -11.22
CA PHE A 79 -11.67 9.65 -11.13
C PHE A 79 -12.28 10.85 -10.42
N ASP A 80 -13.50 11.18 -10.80
CA ASP A 80 -14.28 12.25 -10.19
C ASP A 80 -14.88 11.78 -8.88
N MET A 81 -14.95 12.68 -7.90
CA MET A 81 -15.61 12.38 -6.62
C MET A 81 -17.12 12.14 -6.84
N PRO A 82 -17.68 11.04 -6.31
CA PRO A 82 -19.11 10.79 -6.44
C PRO A 82 -19.91 11.80 -5.62
N GLU A 83 -20.96 12.36 -6.23
CA GLU A 83 -21.82 13.38 -5.61
C GLU A 83 -22.81 12.78 -4.59
N ILE A 84 -23.13 11.50 -4.73
CA ILE A 84 -24.08 10.79 -3.87
C ILE A 84 -23.38 10.44 -2.56
N GLU A 85 -24.03 10.73 -1.42
CA GLU A 85 -23.53 10.30 -0.11
C GLU A 85 -23.62 8.79 0.00
N ASN A 86 -22.47 8.13 0.05
CA ASN A 86 -22.42 6.69 0.30
C ASN A 86 -21.04 6.26 0.79
N ARG A 87 -20.94 4.98 1.16
CA ARG A 87 -19.66 4.32 1.35
C ARG A 87 -19.20 3.73 0.03
N TYR A 88 -18.05 4.16 -0.44
CA TYR A 88 -17.44 3.73 -1.69
C TYR A 88 -16.18 2.91 -1.45
N VAL A 89 -15.93 2.01 -2.38
CA VAL A 89 -14.70 1.23 -2.48
C VAL A 89 -14.17 1.32 -3.89
N LEU A 90 -12.91 1.75 -4.02
CA LEU A 90 -12.19 1.73 -5.29
C LEU A 90 -11.39 0.43 -5.39
N LYS A 91 -11.69 -0.39 -6.39
CA LYS A 91 -10.96 -1.63 -6.68
C LYS A 91 -10.27 -1.57 -8.03
N LEU A 92 -9.12 -2.23 -8.11
CA LEU A 92 -8.45 -2.56 -9.35
C LEU A 92 -8.80 -4.00 -9.72
N LYS A 93 -9.61 -4.20 -10.77
CA LYS A 93 -9.98 -5.51 -11.32
C LYS A 93 -8.93 -5.92 -12.35
N LEU A 94 -8.35 -7.10 -12.17
CA LEU A 94 -7.20 -7.57 -12.97
C LEU A 94 -7.61 -8.73 -13.86
N TYR A 95 -7.27 -8.62 -15.15
CA TYR A 95 -7.62 -9.58 -16.18
C TYR A 95 -6.39 -9.98 -16.99
N SER A 96 -6.28 -11.25 -17.34
CA SER A 96 -5.14 -11.76 -18.08
C SER A 96 -5.55 -12.77 -19.15
N ASP A 97 -4.57 -13.45 -19.75
CA ASP A 97 -4.79 -14.55 -20.70
C ASP A 97 -5.58 -14.16 -21.95
N PHE A 98 -5.45 -12.90 -22.36
CA PHE A 98 -5.93 -12.45 -23.66
C PHE A 98 -4.82 -12.57 -24.69
N GLU A 99 -5.09 -13.30 -25.77
CA GLU A 99 -4.31 -13.22 -27.00
C GLU A 99 -5.13 -12.44 -28.02
N GLU A 100 -4.68 -11.25 -28.39
CA GLU A 100 -5.33 -10.46 -29.44
C GLU A 100 -4.35 -10.25 -30.60
N ARG A 101 -4.65 -10.90 -31.73
CA ARG A 101 -3.86 -10.86 -32.97
C ARG A 101 -2.38 -11.23 -32.76
N LYS A 102 -1.55 -10.24 -32.40
CA LYS A 102 -0.08 -10.32 -32.24
C LYS A 102 0.38 -9.98 -30.82
N PHE A 103 -0.54 -9.85 -29.87
CA PHE A 103 -0.25 -9.37 -28.51
C PHE A 103 -0.79 -10.31 -27.45
N TYR A 104 0.03 -10.51 -26.40
CA TYR A 104 -0.43 -10.99 -25.11
C TYR A 104 -0.86 -9.79 -24.27
N ILE A 105 -2.14 -9.74 -23.92
CA ILE A 105 -2.74 -8.59 -23.26
C ILE A 105 -3.04 -8.95 -21.79
N ARG A 106 -2.63 -8.03 -20.91
CA ARG A 106 -3.00 -7.98 -19.50
C ARG A 106 -3.67 -6.65 -19.28
N ASN A 107 -4.90 -6.69 -18.79
CA ASN A 107 -5.72 -5.49 -18.58
C ASN A 107 -6.04 -5.33 -17.10
N ALA A 108 -6.18 -4.08 -16.69
CA ALA A 108 -6.57 -3.73 -15.34
C ALA A 108 -7.53 -2.55 -15.42
N ASP A 109 -8.69 -2.67 -14.78
CA ASP A 109 -9.72 -1.65 -14.79
C ASP A 109 -10.06 -1.23 -13.36
N PHE A 110 -10.17 0.08 -13.14
CA PHE A 110 -10.67 0.61 -11.89
C PHE A 110 -12.20 0.55 -11.86
N SER A 111 -12.74 0.14 -10.71
CA SER A 111 -14.16 0.04 -10.46
C SER A 111 -14.45 0.72 -9.14
N LEU A 112 -15.28 1.76 -9.17
CA LEU A 112 -15.78 2.44 -7.98
C LEU A 112 -17.14 1.84 -7.62
N GLU A 113 -17.20 1.12 -6.51
CA GLU A 113 -18.37 0.34 -6.07
C GLU A 113 -18.97 0.94 -4.80
N ILE A 114 -20.29 0.83 -4.65
CA ILE A 114 -20.99 1.21 -3.41
C ILE A 114 -20.99 0.01 -2.46
N LEU A 115 -20.58 0.23 -1.21
CA LEU A 115 -20.51 -0.79 -0.18
C LEU A 115 -21.85 -0.85 0.59
N ASN A 116 -22.81 -1.61 0.07
CA ASN A 116 -24.09 -1.81 0.74
C ASN A 116 -23.96 -2.79 1.92
N ASN A 117 -24.53 -2.44 3.09
CA ASN A 117 -24.52 -3.27 4.30
C ASN A 117 -25.43 -4.51 4.22
N GLU A 118 -26.22 -4.64 3.15
CA GLU A 118 -27.02 -5.84 2.90
C GLU A 118 -26.19 -6.81 2.08
N ASN A 119 -25.69 -7.84 2.77
CA ASN A 119 -25.26 -9.11 2.23
C ASN A 119 -24.48 -9.07 0.91
N VAL A 120 -23.18 -9.36 1.05
CA VAL A 120 -22.41 -10.19 0.11
C VAL A 120 -23.34 -11.13 -0.65
N ASN A 121 -23.66 -10.82 -1.90
CA ASN A 121 -23.70 -11.75 -3.02
C ASN A 121 -24.35 -11.18 -4.29
N ILE A 122 -23.67 -11.46 -5.40
CA ILE A 122 -24.14 -11.49 -6.79
C ILE A 122 -24.22 -10.12 -7.47
N GLU A 123 -23.06 -9.52 -7.73
CA GLU A 123 -22.88 -8.90 -9.05
C GLU A 123 -22.45 -9.99 -10.03
N ASN A 124 -23.45 -10.52 -10.72
CA ASN A 124 -23.40 -11.00 -12.10
C ASN A 124 -22.06 -11.63 -12.54
N GLN A 125 -21.94 -12.94 -12.30
CA GLN A 125 -20.94 -13.83 -12.91
C GLN A 125 -21.08 -13.95 -14.45
N GLU A 126 -21.64 -12.96 -15.14
CA GLU A 126 -21.94 -13.06 -16.56
C GLU A 126 -20.86 -12.44 -17.47
N ASN A 127 -19.86 -11.71 -16.96
CA ASN A 127 -18.80 -11.13 -17.80
C ASN A 127 -17.40 -11.13 -17.17
N SER A 128 -16.84 -12.29 -16.82
CA SER A 128 -15.43 -12.35 -16.38
C SER A 128 -14.72 -13.64 -16.76
N LYS A 129 -14.87 -14.07 -18.03
CA LYS A 129 -13.85 -14.95 -18.61
C LYS A 129 -12.51 -14.22 -18.45
N ASN A 130 -11.60 -14.81 -17.70
CA ASN A 130 -10.21 -14.36 -17.47
C ASN A 130 -9.97 -13.27 -16.41
N LYS A 131 -10.93 -12.97 -15.52
CA LYS A 131 -10.61 -12.21 -14.30
C LYS A 131 -9.76 -13.08 -13.39
N ILE A 132 -8.57 -12.60 -13.03
CA ILE A 132 -7.64 -13.33 -12.17
C ILE A 132 -7.71 -12.89 -10.71
N GLY A 133 -8.22 -11.69 -10.44
CA GLY A 133 -8.41 -11.18 -9.09
C GLY A 133 -8.77 -9.70 -9.05
N GLU A 134 -8.85 -9.18 -7.83
CA GLU A 134 -9.09 -7.77 -7.56
C GLU A 134 -8.30 -7.32 -6.35
N ILE A 135 -7.87 -6.05 -6.35
CA ILE A 135 -7.18 -5.43 -5.24
C ILE A 135 -7.91 -4.15 -4.87
N GLU A 136 -8.25 -4.05 -3.60
CA GLU A 136 -8.80 -2.83 -3.06
C GLU A 136 -7.71 -1.77 -2.92
N ILE A 137 -7.99 -0.58 -3.46
CA ILE A 137 -7.08 0.56 -3.42
C ILE A 137 -7.41 1.45 -2.23
N THR A 138 -8.71 1.72 -2.00
CA THR A 138 -9.18 2.51 -0.86
C THR A 138 -10.67 2.34 -0.60
N ARG A 139 -11.09 2.66 0.62
CA ARG A 139 -12.50 2.87 1.01
C ARG A 139 -12.70 4.30 1.48
N PHE A 140 -13.86 4.89 1.23
CA PHE A 140 -14.19 6.20 1.77
C PHE A 140 -15.70 6.37 1.93
N ILE A 141 -16.12 7.32 2.77
CA ILE A 141 -17.51 7.74 2.89
C ILE A 141 -17.60 9.17 2.38
N THR A 142 -18.41 9.43 1.36
CA THR A 142 -18.67 10.77 0.84
C THR A 142 -19.86 11.42 1.54
N ARG A 143 -19.76 12.74 1.74
CA ARG A 143 -20.88 13.60 2.11
C ARG A 143 -21.05 14.71 1.07
N THR A 144 -22.28 15.17 0.92
CA THR A 144 -22.64 16.26 0.02
C THR A 144 -21.85 17.52 0.38
N GLY A 145 -21.14 18.06 -0.62
CA GLY A 145 -20.31 19.26 -0.45
C GLY A 145 -18.99 19.05 0.30
N ALA A 146 -18.58 17.82 0.60
CA ALA A 146 -17.32 17.55 1.28
C ALA A 146 -16.17 17.24 0.31
N GLU A 147 -14.97 17.66 0.67
CA GLU A 147 -13.73 17.28 -0.02
C GLU A 147 -13.20 15.96 0.55
N LEU A 148 -12.83 15.02 -0.33
CA LEU A 148 -12.05 13.85 0.07
C LEU A 148 -10.63 14.27 0.41
N ARG A 149 -10.08 13.66 1.46
CA ARG A 149 -8.72 13.92 1.91
C ARG A 149 -7.91 12.64 2.06
N ASN A 150 -6.61 12.80 1.94
CA ASN A 150 -5.56 11.80 2.17
C ASN A 150 -4.48 12.33 3.14
N ASP A 151 -4.77 13.40 3.88
CA ASP A 151 -3.85 14.06 4.82
C ASP A 151 -3.85 13.34 6.18
N TYR A 152 -3.25 12.15 6.21
CA TYR A 152 -3.08 11.39 7.44
C TYR A 152 -2.04 12.09 8.35
N ASN A 153 -2.50 12.79 9.38
CA ASN A 153 -1.63 13.53 10.30
C ASN A 153 -0.93 12.60 11.31
N ASN A 154 -1.65 11.61 11.81
CA ASN A 154 -1.18 10.63 12.77
C ASN A 154 -1.78 9.25 12.47
N PHE A 155 -1.32 8.22 13.18
CA PHE A 155 -1.74 6.85 12.97
C PHE A 155 -3.23 6.62 13.27
N ILE A 156 -3.75 7.21 14.35
CA ILE A 156 -5.15 7.01 14.77
C ILE A 156 -6.12 7.68 13.80
N ASP A 157 -5.69 8.76 13.15
CA ASP A 157 -6.46 9.49 12.13
C ASP A 157 -6.72 8.67 10.86
N LEU A 158 -6.08 7.51 10.66
CA LEU A 158 -6.36 6.60 9.54
C LEU A 158 -7.80 6.07 9.53
N ARG A 159 -8.49 6.12 10.67
CA ARG A 159 -9.91 5.83 10.78
C ARG A 159 -10.65 7.04 11.33
N ARG A 160 -11.16 7.88 10.44
CA ARG A 160 -12.13 8.94 10.73
C ARG A 160 -13.47 8.65 10.06
N ASP A 161 -14.54 9.19 10.62
CA ASP A 161 -15.90 8.81 10.22
C ASP A 161 -16.28 9.22 8.79
N PHE A 162 -15.71 10.29 8.24
CA PHE A 162 -16.13 10.82 6.92
C PHE A 162 -14.99 11.43 6.10
N ASN A 163 -15.11 11.28 4.78
CA ASN A 163 -14.31 11.93 3.74
C ASN A 163 -12.79 11.67 3.77
N LEU A 164 -12.36 10.63 4.49
CA LEU A 164 -10.99 10.16 4.45
C LEU A 164 -10.89 8.93 3.53
N MET A 165 -9.90 8.93 2.64
CA MET A 165 -9.55 7.73 1.89
C MET A 165 -8.80 6.76 2.79
N GLU A 166 -9.47 5.72 3.26
CA GLU A 166 -8.90 4.72 4.14
C GLU A 166 -7.97 3.77 3.37
N LEU A 167 -6.80 3.50 3.95
CA LEU A 167 -5.78 2.59 3.41
C LEU A 167 -5.73 1.23 4.12
N ILE A 168 -6.50 1.04 5.20
CA ILE A 168 -6.39 -0.10 6.12
C ILE A 168 -6.52 -1.42 5.38
N ASN A 169 -7.53 -1.52 4.51
CA ASN A 169 -7.84 -2.74 3.78
C ASN A 169 -7.08 -2.88 2.46
N THR A 170 -6.24 -1.90 2.10
CA THR A 170 -5.37 -1.97 0.92
C THR A 170 -4.30 -3.03 1.12
N LYS A 171 -4.31 -4.06 0.27
CA LYS A 171 -3.38 -5.19 0.36
C LYS A 171 -2.05 -4.85 -0.30
N TYR A 172 -1.00 -4.71 0.49
CA TYR A 172 0.37 -4.61 -0.02
C TYR A 172 1.02 -5.99 -0.15
N SER A 173 1.81 -6.16 -1.19
CA SER A 173 2.50 -7.41 -1.49
C SER A 173 3.60 -7.66 -0.45
N SER A 174 3.69 -8.90 0.01
CA SER A 174 4.65 -9.36 1.02
C SER A 174 4.95 -10.84 0.79
N LYS A 175 5.83 -11.46 1.58
CA LYS A 175 6.04 -12.92 1.49
C LYS A 175 4.86 -13.72 2.04
N HIS A 176 4.08 -13.10 2.94
CA HIS A 176 2.90 -13.69 3.55
C HIS A 176 1.73 -13.77 2.56
N GLU A 177 0.96 -14.86 2.57
CA GLU A 177 -0.16 -15.15 1.66
C GLU A 177 -1.23 -14.04 1.66
N LEU A 178 -1.56 -13.55 2.87
CA LEU A 178 -2.49 -12.45 3.08
C LEU A 178 -1.92 -11.06 2.75
N GLY A 179 -0.68 -10.95 2.27
CA GLY A 179 -0.01 -9.67 2.09
C GLY A 179 0.27 -8.97 3.43
N THR A 180 0.67 -7.71 3.38
CA THR A 180 0.93 -6.86 4.55
C THR A 180 0.11 -5.57 4.50
N LEU A 181 0.18 -4.78 5.57
CA LEU A 181 -0.44 -3.45 5.64
C LEU A 181 0.22 -2.46 4.69
N HIS A 182 -0.54 -1.45 4.27
CA HIS A 182 -0.01 -0.34 3.48
C HIS A 182 1.21 0.30 4.20
N PRO A 183 2.36 0.51 3.54
CA PRO A 183 3.58 1.03 4.17
C PRO A 183 3.37 2.36 4.91
N LYS A 184 2.53 3.23 4.34
CA LYS A 184 2.12 4.49 4.99
C LYS A 184 1.52 4.31 6.39
N ILE A 185 0.73 3.25 6.60
CA ILE A 185 0.11 2.94 7.91
C ILE A 185 1.20 2.67 8.95
N LEU A 186 2.18 1.84 8.57
CA LEU A 186 3.30 1.49 9.44
C LEU A 186 4.23 2.68 9.66
N GLU A 187 4.50 3.48 8.63
CA GLU A 187 5.28 4.72 8.76
C GLU A 187 4.66 5.67 9.81
N LEU A 188 3.34 5.86 9.77
CA LEU A 188 2.62 6.69 10.74
C LEU A 188 2.68 6.09 12.14
N PHE A 189 2.47 4.78 12.28
CA PHE A 189 2.66 4.09 13.56
C PHE A 189 4.06 4.33 14.11
N GLY A 190 5.09 4.16 13.28
CA GLY A 190 6.48 4.31 13.69
C GLY A 190 6.81 5.73 14.14
N LYS A 191 6.29 6.74 13.44
CA LYS A 191 6.42 8.15 13.82
C LYS A 191 5.76 8.44 15.16
N ASP A 192 4.57 7.93 15.41
CA ASP A 192 3.85 8.21 16.65
C ASP A 192 4.43 7.41 17.83
N ALA A 193 4.75 6.14 17.62
CA ALA A 193 5.39 5.30 18.64
C ALA A 193 6.75 5.87 19.06
N SER A 194 7.57 6.38 18.13
CA SER A 194 8.89 6.94 18.45
C SER A 194 8.85 8.14 19.41
N LYS A 195 7.71 8.84 19.50
CA LYS A 195 7.51 9.98 20.40
C LYS A 195 7.10 9.55 21.81
N LYS A 196 6.75 8.28 22.05
CA LYS A 196 6.19 7.82 23.33
C LYS A 196 7.25 7.66 24.42
N GLU A 197 6.85 7.90 25.66
CA GLU A 197 7.73 7.78 26.83
C GLU A 197 7.98 6.32 27.24
N ASN A 198 6.93 5.49 27.25
CA ASN A 198 7.00 4.12 27.77
C ASN A 198 7.27 3.12 26.65
N LEU A 199 8.50 3.12 26.14
CA LEU A 199 8.95 2.17 25.11
C LEU A 199 9.85 1.09 25.71
N ASP A 200 9.49 -0.17 25.47
CA ASP A 200 10.40 -1.29 25.69
C ASP A 200 11.25 -1.58 24.44
N ILE A 201 12.14 -2.58 24.53
CA ILE A 201 13.04 -2.93 23.42
C ILE A 201 12.30 -3.47 22.19
N PHE A 202 11.16 -4.13 22.37
CA PHE A 202 10.34 -4.65 21.28
C PHE A 202 9.63 -3.50 20.56
N ASP A 203 9.13 -2.52 21.31
CA ASP A 203 8.54 -1.30 20.75
C ASP A 203 9.57 -0.53 19.92
N VAL A 204 10.79 -0.38 20.45
CA VAL A 204 11.91 0.28 19.74
C VAL A 204 12.26 -0.44 18.44
N ASN A 205 12.44 -1.75 18.51
CA ASN A 205 12.75 -2.54 17.33
C ASN A 205 11.61 -2.46 16.30
N PHE A 206 10.36 -2.54 16.73
CA PHE A 206 9.21 -2.52 15.83
C PHE A 206 9.06 -1.17 15.12
N TYR A 207 9.07 -0.03 15.84
CA TYR A 207 8.92 1.28 15.18
C TYR A 207 10.09 1.57 14.22
N ILE A 208 11.31 1.11 14.52
CA ILE A 208 12.46 1.27 13.60
C ILE A 208 12.21 0.48 12.31
N ASN A 209 11.70 -0.75 12.40
CA ASN A 209 11.34 -1.53 11.21
C ASN A 209 10.26 -0.82 10.39
N CYS A 210 9.24 -0.27 11.05
CA CYS A 210 8.19 0.52 10.40
C CYS A 210 8.71 1.74 9.64
N LEU A 211 9.75 2.41 10.15
CA LEU A 211 10.34 3.59 9.51
C LEU A 211 11.32 3.25 8.38
N ASN A 212 11.90 2.04 8.39
CA ASN A 212 12.88 1.62 7.40
C ASN A 212 12.26 1.09 6.09
N GLY A 213 10.97 0.77 6.08
CA GLY A 213 10.27 0.35 4.86
C GLY A 213 9.11 -0.61 5.11
N ASN A 214 8.87 -1.49 4.14
CA ASN A 214 7.77 -2.45 4.20
C ASN A 214 8.05 -3.51 5.28
N VAL A 215 7.15 -3.61 6.27
CA VAL A 215 7.23 -4.63 7.33
C VAL A 215 6.43 -5.86 6.89
N GLU A 216 7.02 -7.05 7.04
CA GLU A 216 6.33 -8.31 6.75
C GLU A 216 5.19 -8.56 7.75
N ARG A 217 4.11 -9.20 7.30
CA ARG A 217 2.93 -9.45 8.14
C ARG A 217 3.27 -10.22 9.41
N ASP A 218 4.12 -11.24 9.31
CA ASP A 218 4.55 -12.07 10.43
C ASP A 218 5.21 -11.26 11.55
N VAL A 219 5.96 -10.21 11.20
CA VAL A 219 6.60 -9.33 12.17
C VAL A 219 5.56 -8.49 12.92
N ILE A 220 4.52 -8.01 12.21
CA ILE A 220 3.41 -7.27 12.80
C ILE A 220 2.63 -8.19 13.76
N ILE A 221 2.32 -9.41 13.32
CA ILE A 221 1.60 -10.43 14.11
C ILE A 221 2.38 -10.79 15.37
N ALA A 222 3.69 -11.06 15.24
CA ALA A 222 4.55 -11.38 16.38
C ALA A 222 4.59 -10.24 17.40
N TYR A 223 4.69 -8.99 16.94
CA TYR A 223 4.65 -7.82 17.82
C TYR A 223 3.30 -7.69 18.54
N ILE A 224 2.17 -7.86 17.84
CA ILE A 224 0.83 -7.81 18.42
C ILE A 224 0.64 -8.89 19.48
N ASN A 225 0.97 -10.14 19.14
CA ASN A 225 0.86 -11.28 20.04
C ASN A 225 1.65 -11.07 21.33
N LEU A 226 2.88 -10.56 21.19
CA LEU A 226 3.74 -10.26 22.34
C LEU A 226 3.14 -9.16 23.23
N LYS A 227 2.71 -8.03 22.66
CA LYS A 227 2.25 -6.86 23.42
C LYS A 227 0.87 -7.03 24.03
N LEU A 228 0.00 -7.83 23.41
CA LEU A 228 -1.37 -8.05 23.88
C LEU A 228 -1.59 -9.42 24.52
N HIS A 229 -0.54 -10.24 24.66
CA HIS A 229 -0.60 -11.61 25.17
C HIS A 229 -1.63 -12.47 24.43
N LEU A 230 -1.59 -12.39 23.09
CA LEU A 230 -2.42 -13.17 22.18
C LEU A 230 -1.57 -14.27 21.53
N GLU A 231 -2.24 -15.30 21.00
CA GLU A 231 -1.58 -16.45 20.36
C GLU A 231 -2.26 -16.80 19.03
N GLN A 232 -2.67 -15.79 18.24
CA GLN A 232 -3.31 -16.04 16.95
C GLN A 232 -2.26 -16.06 15.82
N GLU A 233 -2.43 -16.98 14.89
CA GLU A 233 -1.54 -17.12 13.73
C GLU A 233 -1.82 -16.07 12.65
N ASN A 234 -3.08 -15.64 12.52
CA ASN A 234 -3.52 -14.75 11.46
C ASN A 234 -4.55 -13.74 11.96
N TYR A 235 -4.52 -12.58 11.33
CA TYR A 235 -5.42 -11.45 11.56
C TYR A 235 -5.84 -10.89 10.21
N SER A 236 -7.04 -10.32 10.12
CA SER A 236 -7.41 -9.41 9.04
C SER A 236 -6.62 -8.09 9.13
N ASN A 237 -6.54 -7.32 8.04
CA ASN A 237 -5.88 -6.01 8.09
C ASN A 237 -6.56 -5.06 9.09
N GLU A 238 -7.88 -5.19 9.21
CA GLU A 238 -8.66 -4.46 10.18
C GLU A 238 -8.22 -4.77 11.61
N GLU A 239 -8.14 -6.04 11.97
CA GLU A 239 -7.71 -6.46 13.32
C GLU A 239 -6.27 -6.04 13.60
N LEU A 240 -5.35 -6.17 12.63
CA LEU A 240 -3.98 -5.69 12.77
C LEU A 240 -3.96 -4.19 13.13
N TYR A 241 -4.72 -3.37 12.41
CA TYR A 241 -4.81 -1.94 12.68
C TYR A 241 -5.37 -1.67 14.09
N GLN A 242 -6.50 -2.30 14.45
CA GLN A 242 -7.12 -2.11 15.77
C GLN A 242 -6.20 -2.53 16.93
N HIS A 243 -5.45 -3.61 16.77
CA HIS A 243 -4.47 -4.04 17.77
C HIS A 243 -3.30 -3.07 17.88
N LEU A 244 -2.78 -2.56 16.75
CA LEU A 244 -1.74 -1.53 16.76
C LEU A 244 -2.22 -0.22 17.41
N VAL A 245 -3.48 0.19 17.21
CA VAL A 245 -4.07 1.35 17.90
C VAL A 245 -4.05 1.14 19.41
N LYS A 246 -4.56 -0.01 19.89
CA LYS A 246 -4.55 -0.35 21.32
C LYS A 246 -3.14 -0.35 21.92
N ILE A 247 -2.17 -0.88 21.19
CA ILE A 247 -0.77 -0.87 21.62
C ILE A 247 -0.26 0.56 21.72
N LEU A 248 -0.47 1.39 20.69
CA LEU A 248 -0.01 2.78 20.65
C LEU A 248 -0.58 3.62 21.81
N GLU A 249 -1.85 3.40 22.17
CA GLU A 249 -2.50 4.03 23.33
C GLU A 249 -1.83 3.61 24.66
N ASN A 250 -1.42 2.35 24.77
CA ASN A 250 -0.76 1.80 25.96
C ASN A 250 0.70 2.26 26.12
N LEU A 251 1.37 2.73 25.06
CA LEU A 251 2.74 3.27 25.12
C LEU A 251 2.84 4.61 25.88
N GLY A 252 1.71 5.16 26.31
CA GLY A 252 1.65 6.32 27.20
C GLY A 252 1.64 7.66 26.46
N LYS A 253 2.08 8.72 27.16
CA LYS A 253 2.09 10.08 26.64
C LYS A 253 3.30 10.31 25.73
N ASP A 254 3.19 11.34 24.91
CA ASP A 254 4.29 11.83 24.10
C ASP A 254 5.34 12.48 25.00
N ARG A 255 6.61 12.24 24.69
CA ARG A 255 7.77 12.83 25.38
C ARG A 255 7.67 14.34 25.34
N GLU A 256 7.75 14.98 26.51
CA GLU A 256 7.90 16.43 26.55
C GLU A 256 9.26 16.84 25.95
N ILE A 257 9.24 17.61 24.87
CA ILE A 257 10.43 18.26 24.35
C ILE A 257 10.79 19.37 25.33
N VAL A 258 11.65 19.08 26.30
CA VAL A 258 12.21 20.12 27.17
C VAL A 258 13.11 21.00 26.30
N GLU A 259 12.59 22.14 25.85
CA GLU A 259 13.40 23.18 25.25
C GLU A 259 14.50 23.55 26.25
N LYS A 260 15.73 23.15 25.96
CA LYS A 260 16.89 23.59 26.75
C LYS A 260 16.97 25.12 26.61
N LYS A 261 16.42 25.85 27.57
CA LYS A 261 16.59 27.31 27.68
C LYS A 261 18.08 27.59 27.61
N ARG A 262 18.53 28.32 26.57
CA ARG A 262 19.91 28.81 26.48
C ARG A 262 20.19 29.65 27.73
N ILE A 263 21.01 29.13 28.63
CA ILE A 263 21.52 29.90 29.76
C ILE A 263 22.56 30.86 29.19
N ILE A 264 22.18 32.12 29.00
CA ILE A 264 23.11 33.18 28.61
C ILE A 264 23.94 33.53 29.86
N PRO A 265 25.26 33.33 29.88
CA PRO A 265 26.08 33.70 31.03
C PRO A 265 26.02 35.21 31.24
N ARG A 266 25.72 35.64 32.47
CA ARG A 266 25.79 37.06 32.84
C ARG A 266 27.25 37.53 32.79
N LYS A 267 27.51 38.64 32.09
CA LYS A 267 28.81 39.31 32.15
C LYS A 267 29.10 39.70 33.60
N ILE A 268 30.22 39.19 34.12
CA ILE A 268 30.79 39.66 35.38
C ILE A 268 31.55 40.94 35.06
N THR A 269 31.04 42.09 35.51
CA THR A 269 31.83 43.32 35.57
C THR A 269 32.62 43.31 36.87
N ILE A 270 33.93 43.44 36.76
CA ILE A 270 34.84 43.65 37.88
C ILE A 270 34.95 45.18 38.04
N GLU A 271 34.65 45.68 39.23
CA GLU A 271 34.81 47.09 39.62
C GLU A 271 36.29 47.46 39.79
#